data_AF-A0ABD5XJM5-F1
#
_entry.id   AF-A0ABD5XJM5-F1
#
_cell.length_a   1.000
_cell.length_b   1.000
_cell.length_c   1.000
_cell.angle_alpha   90.00
_cell.angle_beta   90.00
_cell.angle_gamma   90.00
#
_symmetry.space_group_name_H-M   'P 1'
#
loop_
_entity.id
_entity.type
_entity.pdbx_description
1 polymer ?
#
loop_
_entity_poly.entity_id
_entity_poly.type
_entity_poly.pdbx_seq_one_letter_code
_entity_poly.pdbx_strand_id
1 'polypeptide(L)' 'KWFQTFKMRVDRFHNSWVGSRLSVRRWLAVFVHYYNFQRPHQSLDGRPPAQEVN' A
#
# COMPACT_ATOMS: atom_id res chain seq x y z
N LYS A 1 4.66 -10.28 -14.53
CA LYS A 1 3.78 -10.61 -13.37
C LYS A 1 3.82 -9.53 -12.29
N TRP A 2 4.97 -9.23 -11.68
CA TRP A 2 5.09 -8.22 -10.61
C TRP A 2 4.55 -6.82 -10.99
N PHE A 3 4.91 -6.32 -12.18
CA PHE A 3 4.45 -5.01 -12.66
C PHE A 3 2.92 -4.92 -12.80
N GLN A 4 2.27 -6.02 -13.17
CA GLN A 4 0.81 -6.08 -13.31
C GLN A 4 0.14 -5.99 -11.94
N THR A 5 0.67 -6.72 -10.95
CA THR A 5 0.24 -6.62 -9.55
C THR A 5 0.45 -5.22 -9.00
N PHE A 6 1.61 -4.61 -9.27
CA PHE A 6 1.89 -3.23 -8.86
C PHE A 6 0.87 -2.26 -9.45
N LYS A 7 0.57 -2.38 -10.75
CA LYS A 7 -0.41 -1.54 -11.44
C LYS A 7 -1.80 -1.66 -10.82
N MET A 8 -2.29 -2.87 -10.56
CA MET A 8 -3.58 -3.08 -9.89
C MET A 8 -3.65 -2.44 -8.49
N ARG A 9 -2.54 -2.48 -7.73
CA ARG A 9 -2.48 -1.88 -6.40
C ARG A 9 -2.51 -0.36 -6.46
N VAL A 10 -1.79 0.24 -7.41
CA VAL A 10 -1.82 1.69 -7.61
C VAL A 10 -3.20 2.15 -8.09
N ASP A 11 -3.80 1.42 -9.02
CA ASP A 11 -5.12 1.70 -9.60
C ASP A 11 -6.23 1.77 -8.54
N ARG A 12 -6.23 0.85 -7.57
CA ARG A 12 -7.19 0.82 -6.45
C ARG A 12 -7.25 2.13 -5.66
N PHE A 13 -6.14 2.87 -5.59
CA PHE A 13 -6.03 4.12 -4.85
C PHE A 13 -5.88 5.35 -5.76
N HIS A 14 -5.91 5.16 -7.09
CA HIS A 14 -5.73 6.22 -8.09
C HIS A 14 -6.83 7.29 -8.00
N ASN A 15 -8.06 6.92 -7.62
CA ASN A 15 -9.15 7.87 -7.41
C ASN A 15 -8.87 8.93 -6.32
N SER A 16 -7.91 8.68 -5.42
CA SER A 16 -7.56 9.60 -4.34
C SER A 16 -6.45 10.61 -4.70
N TRP A 17 -5.79 10.47 -5.87
CA TRP A 17 -4.72 11.38 -6.29
C TRP A 17 -5.15 12.22 -7.49
N VAL A 18 -5.84 13.34 -7.22
CA VAL A 18 -6.10 14.39 -8.21
C VAL A 18 -4.89 15.33 -8.25
N GLY A 19 -3.84 14.97 -8.99
CA GLY A 19 -2.74 15.83 -9.50
C GLY A 19 -1.87 16.64 -8.52
N SER A 20 -2.27 16.80 -7.25
CA SER A 20 -1.61 17.66 -6.28
C SER A 20 -0.63 16.89 -5.41
N ARG A 21 0.50 17.54 -5.08
CA ARG A 21 1.55 17.01 -4.18
C ARG A 21 1.00 16.62 -2.80
N LEU A 22 -0.03 17.32 -2.32
CA LEU A 22 -0.67 16.98 -1.04
C LEU A 22 -1.45 15.67 -1.11
N SER A 23 -2.12 15.43 -2.25
CA SER A 23 -2.87 14.20 -2.50
C SER A 23 -1.94 12.98 -2.62
N VAL A 24 -0.74 13.14 -3.21
CA VAL A 24 0.32 12.11 -3.21
C VAL A 24 0.70 11.70 -1.79
N ARG A 25 0.95 12.68 -0.91
CA ARG A 25 1.41 12.39 0.45
C ARG A 25 0.35 11.64 1.24
N ARG A 26 -0.91 12.02 1.09
CA ARG A 26 -2.05 11.30 1.70
C ARG A 26 -2.19 9.89 1.13
N TRP A 27 -2.06 9.74 -0.19
CA TRP A 27 -2.08 8.44 -0.86
C TRP A 27 -0.98 7.51 -0.35
N LEU A 28 0.26 7.99 -0.25
CA LEU A 28 1.38 7.22 0.30
C LEU A 28 1.12 6.79 1.75
N ALA A 29 0.57 7.68 2.58
CA ALA A 29 0.25 7.35 3.97
C ALA A 29 -0.80 6.23 4.05
N VAL A 30 -1.86 6.31 3.25
CA VAL A 30 -2.91 5.28 3.17
C VAL A 30 -2.36 3.97 2.60
N PHE A 31 -1.54 4.04 1.56
CA PHE A 31 -0.89 2.88 0.94
C PHE A 31 -0.01 2.15 1.95
N VAL A 32 0.90 2.86 2.63
CA VAL A 32 1.78 2.30 3.66
C VAL A 32 0.95 1.73 4.82
N HIS A 33 -0.04 2.47 5.32
CA HIS A 33 -0.89 2.00 6.41
C HIS A 33 -1.65 0.71 6.05
N TYR A 34 -2.23 0.65 4.85
CA TYR A 34 -2.97 -0.52 4.39
C TYR A 34 -2.07 -1.76 4.28
N TYR A 35 -0.90 -1.62 3.65
CA TYR A 35 0.01 -2.73 3.46
C TYR A 35 0.75 -3.15 4.73
N ASN A 36 0.96 -2.23 5.67
CA ASN A 36 1.65 -2.52 6.92
C ASN A 36 0.72 -3.06 8.03
N PHE A 37 -0.53 -2.60 8.11
CA PHE A 37 -1.40 -2.90 9.26
C PHE A 37 -2.71 -3.63 8.90
N GLN A 38 -3.30 -3.36 7.74
CA GLN A 38 -4.66 -3.84 7.42
C GLN A 38 -4.69 -5.00 6.43
N ARG A 39 -3.54 -5.50 5.99
CA ARG A 39 -3.47 -6.50 4.93
C ARG A 39 -4.13 -7.82 5.43
N PRO A 40 -5.31 -8.22 4.93
CA PRO A 40 -6.09 -9.28 5.53
C PRO A 40 -5.64 -10.65 4.98
N HIS A 41 -4.53 -11.15 5.50
CA HIS A 41 -3.89 -12.45 5.21
C HIS A 41 -2.82 -12.45 4.11
N GLN A 42 -1.72 -13.14 4.44
CA GLN A 42 -0.58 -13.56 3.63
C GLN A 42 0.47 -12.51 3.25
N SER A 43 1.54 -12.41 4.06
CA SER A 43 2.88 -12.52 3.44
C SER A 43 4.04 -12.86 4.38
N LEU A 44 3.85 -13.04 5.68
CA LEU A 44 4.94 -13.22 6.63
C LEU A 44 4.40 -13.88 7.90
N ASP A 45 4.42 -15.21 8.03
CA ASP A 45 4.12 -15.99 9.26
C ASP A 45 3.12 -15.39 10.30
N GLY A 46 1.99 -14.81 9.85
CA GLY A 46 1.01 -14.15 10.72
C GLY A 46 1.44 -12.83 11.37
N ARG A 47 2.59 -12.24 10.98
CA ARG A 47 3.10 -10.97 11.49
C ARG A 47 2.92 -9.83 10.46
N PRO A 48 2.56 -8.62 10.91
CA PRO A 48 2.55 -7.46 10.03
C PRO A 48 3.99 -7.16 9.57
N PRO A 49 4.22 -6.79 8.29
CA PRO A 49 5.57 -6.54 7.77
C PRO A 49 6.33 -5.43 8.50
N ALA A 50 5.64 -4.51 9.18
CA ALA A 50 6.28 -3.50 10.04
C ALA A 50 6.99 -4.09 11.27
N GLN A 51 6.66 -5.33 11.65
CA GLN A 51 7.26 -6.06 12.76
C GLN A 51 8.43 -6.95 12.35
N GLU A 52 8.70 -7.07 11.05
CA GLU A 52 9.73 -7.96 10.48
C GLU A 52 10.91 -7.17 9.88
N VAL A 53 11.16 -5.98 10.41
CA VAL A 53 12.41 -5.24 10.16
C VAL A 53 13.26 -5.40 11.42
N ASN A 54 14.08 -6.45 11.45
CA ASN A 54 15.21 -6.58 12.37
C ASN A 54 16.51 -6.56 11.55
#